data_AF-A0A5K0XGB9-F1
#
_entry.id   AF-A0A5K0XGB9-F1
#
_cell.length_a   1.000
_cell.length_b   1.000
_cell.length_c   1.000
_cell.angle_alpha   90.00
_cell.angle_beta   90.00
_cell.angle_gamma   90.00
#
_symmetry.space_group_name_H-M   'P 1'
#
loop_
_entity.id
_entity.type
_entity.pdbx_description
1 polymer ?
#
loop_
_entity_poly.entity_id
_entity_poly.type
_entity_poly.pdbx_seq_one_letter_code
_entity_poly.pdbx_strand_id
1 'polypeptide(L)' 'DTKSLKEQKVGVKGLGKKKPDEAGHFKWNNDVLVPCGRLIPSGKKDSPLEYNEYAVYDPKQ' A
#
# COMPACT_ATOMS: atom_id res chain seq x y z
N ASP A 1 -12.35 -16.49 -8.11
CA ASP A 1 -12.49 -16.79 -6.66
C ASP A 1 -11.70 -15.84 -5.77
N THR A 2 -12.39 -14.91 -5.11
CA THR A 2 -11.83 -14.05 -4.04
C THR A 2 -11.76 -14.76 -2.68
N LYS A 3 -12.27 -15.99 -2.58
CA LYS A 3 -12.25 -16.80 -1.35
C LYS A 3 -10.83 -17.19 -0.94
N SER A 4 -9.92 -17.44 -1.88
CA SER A 4 -8.55 -17.91 -1.60
C SER A 4 -7.60 -16.82 -1.09
N LEU A 5 -8.00 -15.54 -1.13
CA LEU A 5 -7.21 -14.40 -0.63
C LEU A 5 -7.41 -14.13 0.87
N LYS A 6 -8.41 -14.78 1.49
CA LYS A 6 -8.87 -14.48 2.87
C LYS A 6 -8.07 -15.18 3.96
N GLU A 7 -7.39 -16.27 3.66
CA GLU A 7 -6.67 -17.01 4.70
C GLU A 7 -5.28 -16.39 4.87
N GLN A 8 -5.11 -15.61 5.95
CA GLN A 8 -3.86 -15.01 6.48
C GLN A 8 -3.47 -13.57 6.09
N LYS A 9 -4.23 -12.84 5.26
CA LYS A 9 -3.91 -11.42 4.99
C LYS A 9 -4.56 -10.49 6.02
N VAL A 10 -3.73 -9.75 6.76
CA VAL A 10 -4.17 -8.78 7.79
C VAL A 10 -4.90 -7.58 7.17
N GLY A 11 -4.59 -7.25 5.91
CA GLY A 11 -5.30 -6.23 5.13
C GLY A 11 -5.03 -6.36 3.64
N VAL A 12 -5.57 -5.42 2.87
CA VAL A 12 -5.37 -5.30 1.42
C VAL A 12 -4.69 -4.01 1.05
N LYS A 13 -3.92 -4.07 -0.04
CA LYS A 13 -3.34 -2.91 -0.72
C LYS A 13 -3.89 -2.85 -2.14
N GLY A 14 -4.70 -1.84 -2.42
CA GLY A 14 -5.04 -1.44 -3.79
C GLY A 14 -3.80 -0.84 -4.44
N LEU A 15 -3.37 -1.39 -5.58
CA LEU A 15 -2.15 -0.96 -6.24
C LEU A 15 -2.48 0.10 -7.29
N GLY A 16 -2.13 1.36 -7.04
CA GLY A 16 -2.33 2.46 -7.98
C GLY A 16 -1.22 2.60 -9.01
N LYS A 17 -1.45 3.43 -10.03
CA LYS A 17 -0.49 3.78 -11.09
C LYS A 17 0.75 4.53 -10.58
N LYS A 18 0.62 5.25 -9.46
CA LYS A 18 1.69 5.99 -8.79
C LYS A 18 1.91 5.49 -7.36
N LYS A 19 3.15 5.53 -6.91
CA LYS A 19 3.54 5.24 -5.51
C LYS A 19 4.57 6.25 -5.02
N PRO A 20 4.69 6.49 -3.71
CA PRO A 20 5.82 7.23 -3.15
C PRO A 20 7.14 6.47 -3.40
N ASP A 21 8.21 7.20 -3.70
CA ASP A 21 9.55 6.65 -3.85
C ASP A 21 10.09 6.13 -2.51
N GLU A 22 10.56 4.89 -2.50
CA GLU A 22 11.09 4.21 -1.33
C GLU A 22 12.35 4.90 -0.79
N ALA A 23 13.13 5.58 -1.64
CA ALA A 23 14.29 6.36 -1.21
C ALA A 23 13.94 7.51 -0.25
N GLY A 24 12.71 8.02 -0.29
CA GLY A 24 12.23 9.06 0.62
C GLY A 24 11.45 8.53 1.82
N HIS A 25 11.38 7.20 2.01
CA HIS A 25 10.76 6.64 3.20
C HIS A 25 11.70 6.76 4.38
N PHE A 26 11.13 6.98 5.57
CA PHE A 26 11.90 6.96 6.80
C PHE A 26 11.10 6.25 7.89
N LYS A 27 11.81 5.80 8.93
CA LYS A 27 11.19 5.20 10.11
C LYS A 27 10.85 6.28 11.12
N TRP A 28 9.59 6.34 11.51
CA TRP A 28 9.10 7.11 12.63
C TRP A 28 8.74 6.15 13.78
N ASN A 29 8.62 6.69 14.99
CA ASN A 29 8.43 5.99 16.27
C ASN A 29 7.94 4.53 16.19
N ASN A 30 8.62 3.61 16.89
CA ASN A 30 8.33 2.16 16.88
C ASN A 30 8.38 1.51 15.49
N ASP A 31 9.38 1.86 14.67
CA ASP A 31 9.61 1.29 13.33
C ASP A 31 8.46 1.49 12.32
N VAL A 32 7.57 2.45 12.56
CA VAL A 32 6.51 2.82 11.63
C VAL A 32 7.12 3.48 10.38
N LEU A 33 6.95 2.85 9.22
CA LEU A 33 7.47 3.37 7.97
C LEU A 33 6.58 4.49 7.42
N VAL A 34 7.12 5.69 7.26
CA VAL A 34 6.40 6.85 6.73
C VAL A 34 6.78 7.08 5.26
N PRO A 35 5.82 6.97 4.31
CA PRO A 35 6.11 7.02 2.89
C PRO A 35 6.13 8.48 2.35
N CYS A 36 7.08 9.29 2.80
CA CYS A 36 7.23 10.70 2.41
C CYS A 36 8.03 10.95 1.11
N GLY A 37 8.28 9.90 0.32
CA GLY A 37 8.94 10.04 -0.98
C GLY A 37 8.09 10.75 -2.03
N ARG A 38 8.75 11.25 -3.08
CA ARG A 38 8.06 11.87 -4.23
C ARG A 38 7.21 10.83 -4.95
N LEU A 39 6.12 11.26 -5.59
CA LEU A 39 5.29 10.36 -6.40
C LEU A 39 6.02 9.94 -7.67
N ILE A 40 6.15 8.62 -7.86
CA ILE A 40 6.78 7.99 -9.03
C ILE A 40 5.83 6.94 -9.64
N PRO A 41 6.01 6.58 -10.93
CA PRO A 41 5.26 5.48 -11.54
C PRO A 41 5.47 4.15 -10.79
N SER A 42 4.40 3.39 -10.56
CA SER A 42 4.44 2.11 -9.84
C SER A 42 4.62 0.88 -10.76
N GLY A 43 4.57 1.07 -12.08
CA GLY A 43 4.52 0.01 -13.08
C GLY A 43 3.14 -0.61 -13.30
N LYS A 44 2.10 -0.20 -12.55
CA LYS A 44 0.73 -0.72 -12.66
C LYS A 44 -0.11 0.09 -13.64
N LYS A 45 0.26 0.07 -14.93
CA LYS A 45 -0.35 0.90 -15.99
C LYS A 45 -1.86 0.68 -16.15
N ASP A 46 -2.31 -0.56 -16.03
CA ASP A 46 -3.72 -0.94 -16.21
C ASP A 46 -4.54 -0.90 -14.91
N SER A 47 -3.96 -0.35 -13.83
CA SER A 47 -4.69 -0.22 -12.57
C SER A 47 -5.89 0.71 -12.73
N PRO A 48 -7.05 0.39 -12.15
CA PRO A 48 -8.16 1.33 -12.05
C PRO A 48 -7.87 2.48 -11.06
N LEU A 49 -6.84 2.36 -10.22
CA LEU A 49 -6.48 3.34 -9.20
C LEU A 49 -5.31 4.23 -9.65
N GLU A 50 -5.40 5.54 -9.38
CA GLU A 50 -4.29 6.46 -9.63
C GLU A 50 -3.21 6.32 -8.55
N TYR A 51 -3.61 6.13 -7.28
CA TYR A 51 -2.73 6.02 -6.12
C TYR A 51 -2.98 4.72 -5.36
N ASN A 52 -2.03 4.33 -4.51
CA ASN A 52 -2.24 3.18 -3.64
C ASN A 52 -3.29 3.48 -2.56
N GLU A 53 -4.09 2.48 -2.23
CA GLU A 53 -5.05 2.50 -1.12
C GLU A 53 -4.78 1.32 -0.21
N TYR A 54 -5.06 1.47 1.09
CA TYR A 54 -4.86 0.43 2.08
C TYR A 54 -6.15 0.28 2.89
N ALA A 55 -6.60 -0.95 3.05
CA ALA A 55 -7.78 -1.26 3.87
C ALA A 55 -7.48 -2.45 4.79
N VAL A 56 -7.92 -2.32 6.03
CA VAL A 56 -7.82 -3.34 7.07
C VAL A 56 -9.23 -3.75 7.49
N TYR A 57 -9.38 -4.97 7.99
CA TYR A 57 -10.69 -5.53 8.33
C TYR A 57 -10.93 -5.66 9.84
N ASP A 58 -9.88 -5.50 10.65
CA ASP A 58 -9.96 -5.43 12.12
C ASP A 58 -9.61 -4.00 12.56
N PRO A 59 -10.48 -3.31 13.31
CA PRO A 59 -10.19 -1.97 13.83
C PRO A 59 -9.07 -1.93 14.89
N LYS A 60 -8.66 -3.07 15.45
CA LYS A 60 -7.54 -3.15 16.42
C LYS A 60 -6.16 -3.12 15.76
N GLN A 61 -6.11 -3.05 14.43
CA GLN A 61 -4.88 -3.06 13.65
C GLN A 61 -4.17 -1.71 13.60
#